data_AF-A0A7I7UHX2-F1
#
_entry.id   AF-A0A7I7UHX2-F1
#
_cell.length_a   1.000
_cell.length_b   1.000
_cell.length_c   1.000
_cell.angle_alpha   90.00
_cell.angle_beta   90.00
_cell.angle_gamma   90.00
#
_symmetry.space_group_name_H-M   'P 1'
#
loop_
_entity.id
_entity.type
_entity.pdbx_description
1 polymer ?
#
loop_
_entity_poly.entity_id
_entity_poly.type
_entity_poly.pdbx_seq_one_letter_code
_entity_poly.pdbx_strand_id
1 'polypeptide(L)'
;MKRGFLIATSGAMLIIAGMSGCSSDDKSEGAADPGTASAAPAGSSGGATKVSIDGQDQDVEGTVVCSSMGGNLNIAIGDAMTGIGAVLSEDGSTVQSVGLGNVNGVTLGFQSGTGQGEAKVEKNGDTYKISGTATGVDMANPMQPVNKPFEIAVTCP
;
A
#
# COMPACT_ATOMS: atom_id res chain seq x y z
N MET A 1 -13.48 -4.64 -46.24
CA MET A 1 -13.13 -3.36 -46.89
C MET A 1 -11.89 -2.82 -46.22
N LYS A 2 -10.78 -2.70 -46.98
CA LYS A 2 -9.50 -2.16 -46.54
C LYS A 2 -9.45 -0.68 -46.92
N ARG A 3 -9.19 0.21 -45.97
CA ARG A 3 -8.56 1.51 -46.20
C ARG A 3 -7.68 1.83 -45.00
N GLY A 4 -6.37 1.72 -45.21
CA GLY A 4 -5.37 2.21 -44.27
C GLY A 4 -5.15 3.71 -44.44
N PHE A 5 -4.57 4.32 -43.42
CA PHE A 5 -3.81 5.55 -43.53
C PHE A 5 -2.66 5.49 -42.53
N LEU A 6 -1.44 5.59 -43.05
CA LEU A 6 -0.21 5.83 -42.29
C LEU A 6 0.04 7.33 -42.31
N ILE A 7 0.36 7.92 -41.16
CA ILE A 7 1.09 9.18 -41.07
C ILE A 7 2.16 9.01 -39.99
N ALA A 8 3.42 9.09 -40.43
CA ALA A 8 4.60 9.29 -39.61
C ALA A 8 4.90 10.80 -39.56
N THR A 9 5.46 11.31 -38.46
CA THR A 9 6.55 12.31 -38.39
C THR A 9 6.78 12.85 -36.97
N SER A 10 8.00 12.60 -36.46
CA SER A 10 8.98 13.60 -35.97
C SER A 10 8.69 14.47 -34.74
N GLY A 11 9.65 14.46 -33.80
CA GLY A 11 10.22 15.69 -33.25
C GLY A 11 9.97 15.97 -31.77
N ALA A 12 11.05 15.89 -30.97
CA ALA A 12 11.10 16.28 -29.56
C ALA A 12 10.96 17.79 -29.35
N MET A 13 10.32 18.20 -28.24
CA MET A 13 10.56 19.51 -27.64
C MET A 13 10.46 19.42 -26.11
N LEU A 14 11.62 19.43 -25.46
CA LEU A 14 11.77 19.70 -24.04
C LEU A 14 11.46 21.18 -23.81
N ILE A 15 10.49 21.49 -22.95
CA ILE A 15 10.34 22.82 -22.36
C ILE A 15 10.40 22.68 -20.84
N ILE A 16 11.55 23.06 -20.31
CA ILE A 16 11.77 23.39 -18.91
C ILE A 16 11.61 24.91 -18.81
N ALA A 17 10.61 25.35 -18.06
CA ALA A 17 10.47 26.69 -17.48
C ALA A 17 9.48 26.51 -16.31
N GLY A 18 9.77 26.73 -15.03
CA GLY A 18 10.73 27.64 -14.44
C GLY A 18 10.01 28.92 -13.98
N MET A 19 9.26 28.84 -12.88
CA MET A 19 8.78 30.02 -12.14
C MET A 19 8.84 29.72 -10.64
N SER A 20 10.03 29.89 -10.05
CA SER A 20 10.19 30.03 -8.62
C SER A 20 9.84 31.47 -8.25
N GLY A 21 8.70 31.67 -7.61
CA GLY A 21 8.35 32.92 -6.96
C GLY A 21 9.24 33.12 -5.73
N CYS A 22 10.18 34.06 -5.84
CA CYS A 22 11.00 34.54 -4.72
C CYS A 22 10.34 35.81 -4.18
N SER A 23 9.76 35.73 -2.99
CA SER A 23 9.34 36.91 -2.22
C SER A 23 10.25 37.05 -1.01
N SER A 24 11.03 38.14 -1.05
CA SER A 24 11.64 38.90 0.05
C SER A 24 12.62 38.19 0.99
N ASP A 25 13.89 38.59 0.85
CA ASP A 25 14.93 38.55 1.88
C ASP A 25 14.50 39.32 3.13
N ASP A 26 14.44 38.64 4.28
CA ASP A 26 14.71 39.21 5.59
C ASP A 26 15.65 38.27 6.34
N LYS A 27 16.76 38.84 6.83
CA LYS A 27 17.84 38.13 7.54
C LYS A 27 17.32 37.52 8.85
N SER A 28 17.78 36.30 9.17
CA SER A 28 18.28 35.96 10.50
C SER A 28 19.03 34.63 10.48
N GLU A 29 20.28 34.67 10.93
CA GLU A 29 21.08 33.52 11.35
C GLU A 29 20.35 32.71 12.43
N GLY A 30 20.36 31.39 12.28
CA GLY A 30 19.87 30.44 13.28
C GLY A 30 20.22 29.02 12.86
N ALA A 31 21.18 28.42 13.56
CA ALA A 31 21.73 27.09 13.31
C ALA A 31 20.70 25.95 13.43
N ALA A 32 20.77 24.95 12.54
CA ALA A 32 20.76 23.50 12.82
C ALA A 32 20.62 22.67 11.51
N ASP A 33 21.57 21.79 11.23
CA ASP A 33 21.41 20.55 10.42
C ASP A 33 20.54 19.53 11.21
N PRO A 34 20.03 18.40 10.66
CA PRO A 34 20.19 17.83 9.32
C PRO A 34 18.86 17.36 8.67
N GLY A 35 18.89 16.91 7.41
CA GLY A 35 17.87 15.96 6.93
C GLY A 35 17.49 16.08 5.46
N THR A 36 18.03 15.17 4.67
CA THR A 36 17.62 14.87 3.29
C THR A 36 16.15 14.42 3.28
N ALA A 37 15.21 15.35 3.11
CA ALA A 37 13.82 15.03 2.87
C ALA A 37 13.67 14.56 1.41
N SER A 38 13.63 13.24 1.22
CA SER A 38 13.26 12.63 -0.05
C SER A 38 11.82 13.04 -0.37
N ALA A 39 11.62 13.77 -1.46
CA ALA A 39 10.31 14.20 -1.92
C ALA A 39 9.46 12.98 -2.30
N ALA A 40 8.40 12.72 -1.53
CA ALA A 40 7.36 11.78 -1.95
C ALA A 40 6.64 12.36 -3.18
N PRO A 41 6.37 11.58 -4.25
CA PRO A 41 5.59 12.08 -5.36
C PRO A 41 4.16 12.35 -4.90
N ALA A 42 3.66 13.54 -5.22
CA ALA A 42 2.26 13.88 -5.09
C ALA A 42 1.47 13.31 -6.28
N GLY A 43 0.32 12.69 -5.99
CA GLY A 43 -0.82 12.64 -6.91
C GLY A 43 -1.37 11.25 -7.25
N SER A 44 -2.55 10.93 -6.69
CA SER A 44 -3.73 10.61 -7.51
C SER A 44 -4.99 10.76 -6.66
N SER A 45 -5.91 11.62 -7.10
CA SER A 45 -7.19 11.90 -6.44
C SER A 45 -8.25 10.90 -6.89
N GLY A 46 -8.20 9.74 -6.25
CA GLY A 46 -9.22 8.68 -6.19
C GLY A 46 -8.65 7.69 -5.18
N GLY A 47 -9.38 7.33 -4.12
CA GLY A 47 -8.86 6.56 -2.98
C GLY A 47 -8.21 5.25 -3.41
N ALA A 48 -6.92 5.29 -3.74
CA ALA A 48 -6.20 4.18 -4.31
C ALA A 48 -5.80 3.23 -3.19
N THR A 49 -6.27 1.99 -3.28
CA THR A 49 -5.80 0.94 -2.37
C THR A 49 -4.38 0.59 -2.75
N LYS A 50 -3.50 0.49 -1.76
CA LYS A 50 -2.11 0.10 -1.96
C LYS A 50 -1.81 -1.12 -1.11
N VAL A 51 -1.20 -2.13 -1.72
CA VAL A 51 -0.74 -3.32 -1.01
C VAL A 51 0.70 -3.58 -1.44
N SER A 52 1.60 -3.66 -0.47
CA SER A 52 2.98 -4.03 -0.70
C SER A 52 3.38 -5.22 0.17
N ILE A 53 4.12 -6.14 -0.42
CA ILE A 53 4.66 -7.34 0.24
C ILE A 53 6.14 -7.39 -0.10
N ASP A 54 7.00 -7.46 0.91
CA ASP A 54 8.46 -7.43 0.75
C ASP A 54 8.97 -6.18 0.03
N GLY A 55 8.26 -5.06 0.17
CA GLY A 55 8.55 -3.80 -0.53
C GLY A 55 8.17 -3.78 -2.00
N GLN A 56 7.58 -4.85 -2.53
CA GLN A 56 7.04 -4.90 -3.90
C GLN A 56 5.56 -4.54 -3.88
N ASP A 57 5.15 -3.62 -4.76
CA ASP A 57 3.72 -3.35 -4.97
C ASP A 57 3.05 -4.59 -5.58
N GLN A 58 1.82 -4.86 -5.18
CA GLN A 58 1.06 -6.01 -5.66
C GLN A 58 0.10 -5.66 -6.80
N ASP A 59 0.03 -4.38 -7.20
CA ASP A 59 -0.82 -3.89 -8.30
C ASP A 59 -2.27 -4.44 -8.19
N VAL A 60 -2.83 -4.40 -6.98
CA VAL A 60 -4.12 -5.04 -6.69
C VAL A 60 -5.25 -4.29 -7.39
N GLU A 61 -5.89 -4.97 -8.33
CA GLU A 61 -7.08 -4.48 -9.02
C GLU A 61 -8.36 -4.83 -8.25
N GLY A 62 -9.45 -4.12 -8.56
CA GLY A 62 -10.77 -4.37 -8.00
C GLY A 62 -11.20 -3.37 -6.92
N THR A 63 -12.22 -3.73 -6.14
CA THR A 63 -12.86 -2.83 -5.16
C THR A 63 -12.49 -3.18 -3.73
N VAL A 64 -12.60 -2.19 -2.85
CA VAL A 64 -12.56 -2.38 -1.40
C VAL A 64 -13.97 -2.61 -0.89
N VAL A 65 -14.14 -3.64 -0.06
CA VAL A 65 -15.40 -3.88 0.65
C VAL A 65 -15.10 -3.95 2.15
N CYS A 66 -15.78 -3.09 2.92
CA CYS A 66 -15.68 -3.07 4.37
C CYS A 66 -17.04 -3.46 4.98
N SER A 67 -17.02 -4.33 5.99
CA SER A 67 -18.23 -4.75 6.69
C SER A 67 -17.97 -5.04 8.16
N SER A 68 -18.79 -4.47 9.03
CA SER A 68 -18.74 -4.76 10.46
C SER A 68 -19.61 -5.97 10.78
N MET A 69 -19.00 -7.05 11.25
CA MET A 69 -19.70 -8.29 11.59
C MET A 69 -18.96 -9.01 12.73
N GLY A 70 -19.73 -9.47 13.73
CA GLY A 70 -19.18 -10.30 14.81
C GLY A 70 -18.18 -9.60 15.71
N GLY A 71 -18.33 -8.28 15.95
CA GLY A 71 -17.41 -7.52 16.79
C GLY A 71 -16.12 -7.06 16.07
N ASN A 72 -16.06 -7.22 14.75
CA ASN A 72 -14.89 -6.91 13.93
C ASN A 72 -15.25 -6.08 12.71
N LEU A 73 -14.28 -5.29 12.24
CA LEU A 73 -14.31 -4.65 10.93
C LEU A 73 -13.55 -5.55 9.94
N ASN A 74 -14.26 -6.10 8.98
CA ASN A 74 -13.72 -6.98 7.94
C ASN A 74 -13.50 -6.16 6.66
N ILE A 75 -12.27 -6.17 6.15
CA ILE A 75 -11.84 -5.45 4.96
C ILE A 75 -11.41 -6.49 3.93
N ALA A 76 -12.07 -6.51 2.77
CA ALA A 76 -11.67 -7.29 1.60
C ALA A 76 -11.14 -6.36 0.52
N ILE A 77 -10.05 -6.74 -0.13
CA ILE A 77 -9.35 -5.91 -1.11
C ILE A 77 -9.24 -6.66 -2.44
N GLY A 78 -9.79 -6.05 -3.48
CA GLY A 78 -9.77 -6.60 -4.83
C GLY A 78 -10.74 -7.76 -5.01
N ASP A 79 -10.44 -8.63 -5.97
CA ASP A 79 -11.28 -9.79 -6.26
C ASP A 79 -11.10 -10.93 -5.27
N ALA A 80 -12.13 -11.75 -5.07
CA ALA A 80 -12.07 -12.91 -4.15
C ALA A 80 -10.90 -13.88 -4.44
N MET A 81 -10.39 -13.89 -5.68
CA MET A 81 -9.26 -14.71 -6.11
C MET A 81 -7.91 -14.22 -5.58
N THR A 82 -7.77 -12.93 -5.26
CA THR A 82 -6.51 -12.37 -4.72
C THR A 82 -6.28 -12.86 -3.28
N GLY A 83 -7.36 -13.07 -2.53
CA GLY A 83 -7.30 -13.52 -1.14
C GLY A 83 -6.68 -12.49 -0.19
N ILE A 84 -6.71 -11.20 -0.57
CA ILE A 84 -6.16 -10.11 0.24
C ILE A 84 -7.26 -9.50 1.10
N GLY A 85 -6.99 -9.37 2.40
CA GLY A 85 -7.92 -8.74 3.32
C GLY A 85 -7.35 -8.62 4.73
N ALA A 86 -8.08 -7.90 5.58
CA ALA A 86 -7.74 -7.71 6.97
C ALA A 86 -8.98 -7.76 7.85
N VAL A 87 -8.78 -8.23 9.08
CA VAL A 87 -9.78 -8.17 10.14
C VAL A 87 -9.21 -7.29 11.24
N LEU A 88 -9.92 -6.20 11.52
CA LEU A 88 -9.61 -5.29 12.62
C LEU A 88 -10.64 -5.47 13.74
N SER A 89 -10.34 -4.99 14.95
CA SER A 89 -11.39 -4.74 15.93
C SER A 89 -12.45 -3.80 15.36
N GLU A 90 -13.69 -3.86 15.85
CA GLU A 90 -14.80 -3.07 15.30
C GLU A 90 -14.53 -1.55 15.25
N ASP A 91 -13.80 -1.03 16.25
CA ASP A 91 -13.38 0.37 16.30
C ASP A 91 -12.19 0.70 15.37
N GLY A 92 -11.54 -0.32 14.82
CA GLY A 92 -10.38 -0.24 13.95
C GLY A 92 -9.05 0.06 14.67
N SER A 93 -8.99 -0.14 15.99
CA SER A 93 -7.80 0.19 16.80
C SER A 93 -6.73 -0.90 16.82
N THR A 94 -7.10 -2.15 16.53
CA THR A 94 -6.18 -3.29 16.57
C THR A 94 -6.37 -4.21 15.36
N VAL A 95 -5.27 -4.86 14.95
CA VAL A 95 -5.29 -5.87 13.87
C VAL A 95 -5.48 -7.24 14.48
N GLN A 96 -6.52 -7.96 14.04
CA GLN A 96 -6.80 -9.33 14.47
C GLN A 96 -6.14 -10.33 13.52
N SER A 97 -6.31 -10.12 12.22
CA SER A 97 -5.66 -10.94 11.20
C SER A 97 -5.48 -10.20 9.87
N VAL A 98 -4.56 -10.68 9.05
CA VAL A 98 -4.33 -10.23 7.68
C VAL A 98 -4.13 -11.47 6.80
N GLY A 99 -4.81 -11.51 5.66
CA GLY A 99 -4.54 -12.44 4.57
C GLY A 99 -3.92 -11.68 3.41
N LEU A 100 -2.82 -12.20 2.86
CA LEU A 100 -2.12 -11.58 1.74
C LEU A 100 -2.17 -12.43 0.46
N GLY A 101 -3.04 -13.44 0.43
CA GLY A 101 -3.10 -14.39 -0.68
C GLY A 101 -1.86 -15.27 -0.81
N ASN A 102 -1.68 -15.81 -2.02
CA ASN A 102 -0.50 -16.60 -2.38
C ASN A 102 0.53 -15.71 -3.08
N VAL A 103 1.74 -15.65 -2.52
CA VAL A 103 2.86 -14.91 -3.08
C VAL A 103 4.01 -15.89 -3.33
N ASN A 104 4.36 -16.07 -4.60
CA ASN A 104 5.44 -16.97 -5.02
C ASN A 104 5.31 -18.42 -4.47
N GLY A 105 4.08 -18.95 -4.42
CA GLY A 105 3.82 -20.31 -3.93
C GLY A 105 3.60 -20.40 -2.43
N VAL A 106 3.76 -19.31 -1.67
CA VAL A 106 3.56 -19.27 -0.22
C VAL A 106 2.32 -18.46 0.11
N THR A 107 1.37 -19.05 0.82
CA THR A 107 0.24 -18.30 1.37
C THR A 107 0.71 -17.55 2.62
N LEU A 108 0.60 -16.23 2.58
CA LEU A 108 1.08 -15.35 3.65
C LEU A 108 -0.10 -14.79 4.45
N GLY A 109 0.08 -14.70 5.78
CA GLY A 109 -0.87 -14.04 6.64
C GLY A 109 -0.34 -13.71 8.02
N PHE A 110 -1.14 -12.99 8.78
CA PHE A 110 -0.91 -12.67 10.18
C PHE A 110 -2.15 -13.05 10.99
N GLN A 111 -1.94 -13.56 12.20
CA GLN A 111 -2.99 -13.83 13.18
C GLN A 111 -2.48 -13.44 14.57
N SER A 112 -3.21 -12.56 15.24
CA SER A 112 -2.92 -12.13 16.61
C SER A 112 -2.95 -13.31 17.59
N GLY A 113 -2.14 -13.23 18.66
CA GLY A 113 -2.10 -14.23 19.73
C GLY A 113 -1.38 -15.55 19.39
N THR A 114 -0.91 -15.73 18.16
CA THR A 114 -0.16 -16.95 17.76
C THR A 114 1.33 -16.91 18.12
N GLY A 115 1.86 -15.73 18.48
CA GLY A 115 3.28 -15.50 18.69
C GLY A 115 4.12 -15.46 17.41
N GLN A 116 3.48 -15.43 16.24
CA GLN A 116 4.13 -15.37 14.93
C GLN A 116 3.75 -14.09 14.18
N GLY A 117 4.77 -13.41 13.66
CA GLY A 117 4.58 -12.13 12.99
C GLY A 117 4.06 -11.05 13.94
N GLU A 118 3.72 -9.91 13.35
CA GLU A 118 3.18 -8.75 14.06
C GLU A 118 2.42 -7.87 13.08
N ALA A 119 1.42 -7.15 13.56
CA ALA A 119 0.73 -6.14 12.75
C ALA A 119 0.27 -4.98 13.61
N LYS A 120 0.23 -3.78 13.01
CA LYS A 120 -0.24 -2.54 13.60
C LYS A 120 -1.15 -1.84 12.60
N VAL A 121 -2.06 -1.02 13.10
CA VAL A 121 -2.95 -0.21 12.29
C VAL A 121 -2.90 1.25 12.74
N GLU A 122 -2.83 2.14 11.77
CA GLU A 122 -3.05 3.57 11.93
C GLU A 122 -4.37 3.92 11.24
N LYS A 123 -5.29 4.52 11.99
CA LYS A 123 -6.61 4.91 11.50
C LYS A 123 -6.68 6.43 11.33
N ASN A 124 -7.11 6.89 10.16
CA ASN A 124 -7.40 8.29 9.86
C ASN A 124 -8.75 8.41 9.16
N GLY A 125 -9.80 8.74 9.92
CA GLY A 125 -11.18 8.65 9.44
C GLY A 125 -11.51 7.21 9.02
N ASP A 126 -11.89 7.04 7.76
CA ASP A 126 -12.19 5.74 7.14
C ASP A 126 -11.00 5.14 6.39
N THR A 127 -9.81 5.74 6.53
CA THR A 127 -8.56 5.23 5.95
C THR A 127 -7.76 4.47 7.00
N TYR A 128 -7.33 3.26 6.63
CA TYR A 128 -6.58 2.35 7.46
C TYR A 128 -5.23 2.06 6.80
N LYS A 129 -4.16 2.32 7.54
CA LYS A 129 -2.81 1.89 7.18
C LYS A 129 -2.40 0.74 8.09
N ILE A 130 -2.29 -0.45 7.53
CA ILE A 130 -1.94 -1.68 8.24
C ILE A 130 -0.53 -2.07 7.83
N SER A 131 0.37 -2.27 8.77
CA SER A 131 1.75 -2.67 8.50
C SER A 131 2.19 -3.75 9.46
N GLY A 132 3.14 -4.60 9.03
CA GLY A 132 3.57 -5.71 9.85
C GLY A 132 4.47 -6.70 9.14
N THR A 133 4.60 -7.87 9.77
CA THR A 133 5.27 -9.04 9.22
C THR A 133 4.28 -10.19 9.18
N ALA A 134 4.01 -10.70 7.98
CA ALA A 134 3.19 -11.88 7.74
C ALA A 134 4.09 -13.13 7.68
N THR A 135 3.53 -14.26 8.06
CA THR A 135 4.19 -15.56 8.03
C THR A 135 3.48 -16.52 7.09
N GLY A 136 4.21 -17.51 6.61
CA GLY A 136 3.69 -18.58 5.76
C GLY A 136 4.61 -19.79 5.76
N VAL A 137 4.15 -20.89 5.16
CA VAL A 137 4.93 -22.11 5.02
C VAL A 137 5.23 -22.36 3.55
N ASP A 138 6.51 -22.47 3.22
CA ASP A 138 6.93 -22.96 1.91
C ASP A 138 6.90 -24.50 1.91
N MET A 139 6.08 -25.09 1.04
CA MET A 139 5.99 -26.55 0.95
C MET A 139 7.25 -27.21 0.37
N ALA A 140 8.09 -26.45 -0.33
CA ALA A 140 9.40 -26.92 -0.77
C ALA A 140 10.42 -26.98 0.39
N ASN A 141 10.20 -26.19 1.45
CA ASN A 141 11.04 -26.17 2.65
C ASN A 141 10.21 -25.95 3.94
N PRO A 142 9.40 -26.94 4.38
CA PRO A 142 8.42 -26.75 5.45
C PRO A 142 9.04 -26.64 6.85
N MET A 143 10.36 -26.84 6.97
CA MET A 143 11.07 -26.74 8.25
C MET A 143 11.36 -25.31 8.69
N GLN A 144 11.23 -24.33 7.78
CA GLN A 144 11.50 -22.92 8.06
C GLN A 144 10.31 -22.05 7.63
N PRO A 145 9.72 -21.26 8.55
CA PRO A 145 8.67 -20.33 8.18
C PRO A 145 9.23 -19.22 7.29
N VAL A 146 8.42 -18.80 6.32
CA VAL A 146 8.69 -17.63 5.48
C VAL A 146 8.07 -16.42 6.15
N ASN A 147 8.86 -15.39 6.39
CA ASN A 147 8.41 -14.13 6.96
C ASN A 147 8.59 -13.02 5.94
N LYS A 148 7.54 -12.23 5.70
CA LYS A 148 7.57 -11.09 4.77
C LYS A 148 6.95 -9.85 5.39
N PRO A 149 7.64 -8.69 5.33
CA PRO A 149 7.01 -7.44 5.74
C PRO A 149 5.91 -7.08 4.74
N PHE A 150 4.87 -6.41 5.22
CA PHE A 150 3.79 -5.94 4.38
C PHE A 150 3.31 -4.55 4.81
N GLU A 151 2.70 -3.84 3.85
CA GLU A 151 1.96 -2.60 4.08
C GLU A 151 0.67 -2.63 3.25
N ILE A 152 -0.45 -2.31 3.88
CA ILE A 152 -1.76 -2.14 3.25
C ILE A 152 -2.24 -0.74 3.60
N ALA A 153 -2.59 0.07 2.60
CA ALA A 153 -3.28 1.34 2.77
C ALA A 153 -4.61 1.28 2.03
N VAL A 154 -5.71 1.44 2.76
CA VAL A 154 -7.05 1.23 2.22
C VAL A 154 -8.03 2.24 2.82
N THR A 155 -8.97 2.71 2.02
CA THR A 155 -10.08 3.57 2.47
C THR A 155 -11.39 2.81 2.29
N CYS A 156 -12.16 2.68 3.37
CA CYS A 156 -13.49 2.09 3.31
C CYS A 156 -14.50 3.09 2.69
N PRO A 157 -15.39 2.63 1.79
CA PRO A 157 -16.41 3.48 1.17
C PRO A 157 -17.61 3.78 2.08
#